data_AF-A0A374W7T8-F1
#
_entry.id   AF-A0A374W7T8-F1
#
_cell.length_a   1.000
_cell.length_b   1.000
_cell.length_c   1.000
_cell.angle_alpha   90.00
_cell.angle_beta   90.00
_cell.angle_gamma   90.00
#
_symmetry.space_group_name_H-M   'P 1'
#
loop_
_entity.id
_entity.type
_entity.pdbx_description
1 polymer ?
#
loop_
_entity_poly.entity_id
_entity_poly.type
_entity_poly.pdbx_seq_one_letter_code
_entity_poly.pdbx_strand_id
1 'polypeptide(L)'
;MEILFRKETGNTKSVFLTIKSSGMDKNAKTYISTGTFSDQNSIKSYELSLLEIRQLAYIFNKIANEPDFLVHFDSTSELFEEAQVIE
;
A
#
# COMPACT_ATOMS: atom_id res chain seq x y z
N MET A 1 9.31 -7.61 -8.11
CA MET A 1 9.62 -6.20 -7.79
C MET A 1 9.24 -5.93 -6.35
N GLU A 2 10.01 -5.13 -5.61
CA GLU A 2 9.76 -4.79 -4.21
C GLU A 2 10.01 -3.30 -3.98
N ILE A 3 9.13 -2.65 -3.22
CA ILE A 3 9.25 -1.26 -2.80
C ILE A 3 9.22 -1.24 -1.27
N LEU A 4 10.18 -0.54 -0.65
CA LEU A 4 10.34 -0.41 0.79
C LEU A 4 10.21 1.06 1.19
N PHE A 5 9.27 1.34 2.09
CA PHE A 5 9.14 2.61 2.79
C PHE A 5 9.59 2.43 4.23
N ARG A 6 10.47 3.32 4.70
CA ARG A 6 10.99 3.31 6.07
C ARG A 6 10.71 4.65 6.73
N LYS A 7 10.19 4.60 7.97
CA LYS A 7 10.08 5.75 8.86
C LYS A 7 10.95 5.51 10.08
N GLU A 8 11.93 6.38 10.30
CA GLU A 8 12.65 6.39 11.56
C GLU A 8 11.77 6.95 12.66
N THR A 9 11.73 6.26 13.80
CA THR A 9 11.11 6.77 15.02
C THR A 9 12.18 6.94 16.09
N GLY A 10 12.05 7.96 16.94
CA GLY A 10 13.12 8.45 17.81
C GLY A 10 13.73 7.46 18.82
N ASN A 11 13.22 6.23 18.93
CA ASN A 11 13.69 5.21 19.88
C ASN A 11 14.24 3.96 19.20
N THR A 12 15.06 4.08 18.14
CA THR A 12 15.68 2.96 17.39
C THR A 12 14.71 1.98 16.69
N LYS A 13 13.40 2.09 16.94
CA LYS A 13 12.36 1.32 16.26
C LYS A 13 12.06 1.97 14.92
N SER A 14 12.75 1.56 13.88
CA SER A 14 12.34 1.92 12.52
C SER A 14 11.12 1.10 12.13
N VAL A 15 10.05 1.76 11.71
CA VAL A 15 8.86 1.10 11.15
C VAL A 15 9.04 1.03 9.64
N PHE A 16 8.60 -0.07 9.04
CA PHE A 16 8.56 -0.21 7.59
C PHE A 16 7.18 -0.55 7.06
N LEU A 17 7.01 -0.24 5.77
CA LEU A 17 5.96 -0.75 4.92
C LEU A 17 6.63 -1.28 3.64
N THR A 18 6.36 -2.50 3.23
CA THR A 18 6.82 -3.05 1.95
C THR A 18 5.64 -3.46 1.09
N ILE A 19 5.79 -3.31 -0.22
CA ILE A 19 4.90 -3.90 -1.20
C ILE A 19 5.75 -4.77 -2.11
N LYS A 20 5.44 -6.07 -2.14
CA LYS A 20 6.18 -7.07 -2.91
C LYS A 20 5.23 -7.87 -3.77
N SER A 21 5.55 -7.97 -5.06
CA SER A 21 4.86 -8.89 -5.97
C SER A 21 5.75 -10.11 -6.24
N SER A 22 5.19 -11.31 -6.09
CA SER A 22 5.84 -12.60 -6.30
C SER A 22 5.07 -13.44 -7.32
N GLY A 23 5.78 -14.07 -8.24
CA GLY A 23 5.21 -14.85 -9.34
C GLY A 23 5.44 -14.18 -10.70
N MET A 24 5.08 -14.89 -11.77
CA MET A 24 5.08 -14.37 -13.14
C MET A 24 3.65 -14.33 -13.68
N ASP A 25 3.35 -13.30 -14.45
CA ASP A 25 2.10 -13.12 -15.22
C ASP A 25 0.82 -13.26 -14.38
N LYS A 26 -0.10 -14.14 -14.81
CA LYS A 26 -1.47 -14.25 -14.27
C LYS A 26 -1.56 -14.79 -12.84
N ASN A 27 -0.46 -15.33 -12.31
CA ASN A 27 -0.39 -15.88 -10.95
C ASN A 27 0.40 -15.00 -9.98
N ALA A 28 0.74 -13.77 -10.38
CA ALA A 28 1.43 -12.83 -9.51
C ALA A 28 0.56 -12.49 -8.29
N LYS A 29 1.10 -12.75 -7.10
CA LYS A 29 0.50 -12.38 -5.82
C LYS A 29 1.24 -11.16 -5.28
N THR A 30 0.49 -10.19 -4.79
CA THR A 30 1.06 -8.96 -4.22
C THR A 30 0.78 -8.93 -2.74
N TYR A 31 1.81 -8.61 -1.95
CA TYR A 31 1.74 -8.55 -0.50
C TYR A 31 2.10 -7.16 -0.03
N ILE A 32 1.33 -6.64 0.93
CA ILE A 32 1.71 -5.48 1.73
C ILE A 32 2.14 -5.96 3.12
N SER A 33 3.31 -5.52 3.56
CA SER A 33 3.87 -5.94 4.86
C SER A 33 4.30 -4.74 5.69
N THR A 34 4.07 -4.78 6.99
CA THR A 34 4.51 -3.73 7.91
C THR A 34 5.06 -4.35 9.20
N GLY A 35 5.99 -3.66 9.84
CA GLY A 35 6.57 -4.11 11.10
C GLY A 35 7.66 -3.15 11.58
N THR A 36 8.37 -3.57 12.62
CA THR A 36 9.57 -2.89 13.09
C THR A 36 10.82 -3.68 12.70
N PHE A 37 11.87 -2.99 12.25
CA PHE A 37 13.13 -3.65 11.87
C PHE A 37 13.82 -4.38 13.03
N SER A 38 13.57 -3.93 14.26
CA SER A 38 14.16 -4.48 15.48
C SER A 38 13.45 -5.73 16.02
N ASP A 39 12.27 -6.09 15.50
CA ASP A 39 11.46 -7.21 16.00
C ASP A 39 10.74 -7.92 14.85
N GLN A 40 11.22 -9.11 14.49
CA GLN A 40 10.62 -9.93 13.44
C GLN A 40 9.19 -10.40 13.79
N ASN A 41 8.86 -10.56 15.07
CA ASN A 41 7.52 -10.98 15.48
C ASN A 41 6.48 -9.86 15.29
N SER A 42 6.93 -8.61 15.08
CA SER A 42 6.06 -7.49 14.75
C SER A 42 5.63 -7.44 13.29
N ILE A 43 6.19 -8.29 12.42
CA ILE A 43 5.90 -8.27 10.99
C ILE A 43 4.51 -8.84 10.73
N LYS A 44 3.66 -8.01 10.13
CA LYS A 44 2.35 -8.41 9.59
C LYS A 44 2.40 -8.31 8.08
N SER A 45 1.88 -9.31 7.39
CA SER A 45 1.84 -9.37 5.93
C SER A 45 0.46 -9.80 5.46
N TYR A 46 -0.07 -9.13 4.45
CA TYR A 46 -1.39 -9.37 3.89
C TYR A 46 -1.29 -9.51 2.37
N GLU A 47 -1.89 -10.56 1.82
CA GLU A 47 -2.07 -10.69 0.38
C GLU A 47 -3.16 -9.71 -0.08
N LEU A 48 -2.86 -8.93 -1.12
CA LEU A 48 -3.78 -7.98 -1.70
C LEU A 48 -4.53 -8.62 -2.87
N SER A 49 -5.84 -8.39 -2.91
CA SER A 49 -6.67 -8.63 -4.08
C SER A 49 -6.36 -7.63 -5.20
N LEU A 50 -6.78 -7.96 -6.42
CA LEU A 50 -6.64 -7.05 -7.56
C LEU A 50 -7.33 -5.70 -7.33
N LEU A 51 -8.46 -5.69 -6.63
CA LEU A 51 -9.19 -4.47 -6.30
C LEU A 51 -8.36 -3.57 -5.36
N GLU A 52 -7.80 -4.15 -4.29
CA GLU A 52 -6.97 -3.41 -3.34
C GLU A 52 -5.68 -2.87 -3.99
N ILE A 53 -5.08 -3.63 -4.93
CA ILE A 53 -3.94 -3.16 -5.72
C ILE A 53 -4.32 -1.91 -6.54
N ARG A 54 -5.48 -1.93 -7.21
CA ARG A 54 -5.97 -0.78 -7.98
C ARG A 54 -6.26 0.43 -7.09
N GLN A 55 -6.85 0.21 -5.92
CA GLN A 55 -7.11 1.27 -4.93
C GLN A 55 -5.80 1.91 -4.44
N LEU A 56 -4.78 1.10 -4.12
CA LEU A 56 -3.47 1.61 -3.74
C LEU A 56 -2.81 2.44 -4.85
N ALA A 57 -2.88 1.97 -6.10
CA ALA A 57 -2.34 2.70 -7.25
C ALA A 57 -3.05 4.06 -7.41
N TYR A 58 -4.37 4.11 -7.24
CA TYR A 58 -5.14 5.35 -7.27
C TYR A 58 -4.72 6.31 -6.14
N ILE A 59 -4.63 5.82 -4.91
CA ILE A 59 -4.21 6.63 -3.75
C ILE A 59 -2.82 7.22 -3.99
N PHE A 60 -1.85 6.42 -4.46
CA PHE A 60 -0.52 6.93 -4.76
C PHE A 60 -0.51 7.96 -5.89
N ASN A 61 -1.29 7.74 -6.95
CA ASN A 61 -1.44 8.72 -8.02
C ASN A 61 -2.07 10.02 -7.50
N LYS A 62 -3.08 9.93 -6.63
CA LYS A 62 -3.69 11.11 -6.01
C LYS A 62 -2.71 11.87 -5.14
N ILE A 63 -1.99 11.20 -4.23
CA ILE A 63 -0.98 11.85 -3.38
C ILE A 63 0.11 12.52 -4.22
N ALA A 64 0.51 11.92 -5.34
CA ALA A 64 1.55 12.49 -6.21
C ALA A 64 1.12 13.79 -6.91
N ASN A 65 -0.17 13.97 -7.17
CA ASN A 65 -0.72 15.14 -7.89
C ASN A 65 -1.44 16.13 -6.96
N GLU A 66 -1.93 15.67 -5.81
CA GLU A 66 -2.71 16.41 -4.82
C GLU A 66 -2.15 16.08 -3.42
N PRO A 67 -1.09 16.78 -2.95
CA PRO A 67 -0.40 16.44 -1.70
C PRO A 67 -1.29 16.45 -0.45
N ASP A 68 -2.34 17.29 -0.46
CA ASP A 68 -3.30 17.42 0.64
C ASP A 68 -4.45 16.41 0.57
N PHE A 69 -4.48 15.54 -0.43
CA PHE A 69 -5.52 14.53 -0.63
C PHE A 69 -5.81 13.72 0.64
N LEU A 70 -4.76 13.31 1.36
CA LEU A 70 -4.89 12.50 2.58
C LEU A 70 -5.56 13.24 3.75
N VAL A 71 -5.56 14.57 3.75
CA VAL A 71 -6.22 15.37 4.80
C VAL A 71 -7.75 15.28 4.68
N HIS A 72 -8.24 15.09 3.46
CA HIS A 72 -9.67 15.00 3.15
C HIS A 72 -10.12 13.58 2.82
N PHE A 73 -9.22 12.60 2.90
CA PHE A 73 -9.50 11.22 2.58
C PHE A 73 -10.18 10.52 3.76
N ASP A 74 -11.48 10.25 3.64
CA ASP A 74 -12.23 9.43 4.60
C ASP A 74 -12.19 7.96 4.16
N SER A 75 -11.52 7.12 4.95
CA SER A 75 -11.42 5.67 4.72
C SER A 75 -12.77 4.92 4.82
N THR A 76 -13.82 5.58 5.29
CA THR A 76 -15.18 5.02 5.40
C THR A 76 -16.10 5.41 4.23
N SER A 77 -15.69 6.37 3.41
CA SER A 77 -16.36 6.64 2.13
C SER A 77 -16.14 5.44 1.21
N GLU A 78 -17.23 4.81 0.76
CA GLU A 78 -17.22 3.64 -0.11
C GLU A 78 -16.18 3.85 -1.22
N LEU A 79 -15.22 2.93 -1.31
CA LEU A 79 -14.13 2.98 -2.29
C LEU A 79 -14.71 2.80 -3.69
N PHE A 80 -15.25 3.89 -4.22
CA PHE A 80 -15.82 4.24 -5.53
C PHE A 80 -16.37 3.11 -6.41
N GLU A 81 -17.63 3.30 -6.81
CA GLU A 81 -18.25 2.70 -8.00
C GLU A 81 -17.26 2.68 -9.16
N GLU A 82 -17.26 1.55 -9.89
CA GLU A 82 -16.41 1.26 -11.04
C GLU A 82 -16.05 2.51 -11.84
N ALA A 83 -14.75 2.83 -11.89
CA ALA A 83 -14.26 3.88 -12.77
C ALA A 83 -14.81 3.64 -14.18
N GLN A 84 -15.67 4.55 -14.65
CA GLN A 84 -16.21 4.49 -16.00
C GLN A 84 -15.06 4.35 -16.98
N VAL A 85 -15.09 3.25 -17.73
CA VAL A 85 -14.25 3.06 -18.90
C VAL A 85 -14.64 4.15 -19.88
N ILE A 86 -13.77 5.14 -20.08
CA ILE A 86 -13.89 6.05 -21.21
C ILE A 86 -13.42 5.24 -22.42
N GLU A 87 -14.37 4.89 -23.29
CA GLU A 87 -14.13 4.29 -24.61
C GLU A 87 -13.33 5.22 -25.53
#